data_AF-A0A948UMJ5-F1
#
_entry.id   AF-A0A948UMJ5-F1
#
_cell.length_a   1.000
_cell.length_b   1.000
_cell.length_c   1.000
_cell.angle_alpha   90.00
_cell.angle_beta   90.00
_cell.angle_gamma   90.00
#
_symmetry.space_group_name_H-M   'P 1'
#
loop_
_entity.id
_entity.type
_entity.pdbx_description
1 polymer ?
#
loop_
_entity_poly.entity_id
_entity_poly.type
_entity_poly.pdbx_seq_one_letter_code
_entity_poly.pdbx_strand_id
1 'polypeptide(L)'
;MRVITWNVHRASQQSPVWKLLLELKLDIALLQEVGSIPEEIKKIYKILSRVAITKAGTPQKFSTVILAKGNIIKEVTLKSGYDWVNKELEFFKGNFISCVVQLQNQEPVNIVSVYSPAWPVSKKRLKDIDVSPVKLSLNPDVWGSEIIWSALKNTISNNETWIVGGDYNSSETFDKAYQLEHGITTGITSDGNKEIRDRMHALGFKECIREYNGKLVPTYKHTDKQTLHQLDHLYVSNKLYLKILRCTVSDQSIIFGNSLSDHLPIIADFKEIQSIPPYVEKFINRNKWVFAKTMSDIPHYYIVRDNLSENDKKLFDEFDVFIKKNGYIAEFYSKQYTYFNTGNYKYWVIENILNRAILEHKK
;
A
#
# COMPACT_ATOMS: atom_id res chain seq x y z
N MET A 1 -6.60 -10.41 -0.40
CA MET A 1 -6.39 -9.18 -1.19
C MET A 1 -5.15 -9.34 -2.05
N ARG A 2 -5.26 -9.24 -3.37
CA ARG A 2 -4.16 -9.28 -4.33
C ARG A 2 -3.91 -7.89 -4.92
N VAL A 3 -2.68 -7.41 -4.78
CA VAL A 3 -2.25 -6.08 -5.21
C VAL A 3 -1.15 -6.23 -6.25
N ILE A 4 -1.21 -5.43 -7.31
CA ILE A 4 -0.13 -5.32 -8.29
C ILE A 4 0.33 -3.85 -8.39
N THR A 5 1.62 -3.65 -8.62
CA THR A 5 2.13 -2.40 -9.17
C THR A 5 2.94 -2.67 -10.44
N TRP A 6 2.71 -1.89 -11.49
CA TRP A 6 3.34 -2.14 -12.78
C TRP A 6 3.37 -0.91 -13.71
N ASN A 7 4.55 -0.52 -14.17
CA ASN A 7 4.69 0.31 -15.35
C ASN A 7 4.40 -0.53 -16.61
N VAL A 8 3.28 -0.23 -17.29
CA VAL A 8 2.79 -1.01 -18.44
C VAL A 8 3.25 -0.46 -19.79
N HIS A 9 4.27 0.40 -19.80
CA HIS A 9 4.95 0.88 -21.01
C HIS A 9 3.99 1.35 -22.13
N ARG A 10 3.11 2.29 -21.81
CA ARG A 10 2.14 2.90 -22.74
C ARG A 10 1.17 1.92 -23.37
N ALA A 11 0.82 0.85 -22.64
CA ALA A 11 -0.19 -0.11 -23.07
C ALA A 11 -1.46 0.58 -23.57
N SER A 12 -1.79 0.32 -24.84
CA SER A 12 -3.07 0.71 -25.43
C SER A 12 -4.16 -0.26 -25.04
N GLN A 13 -5.42 0.07 -25.32
CA GLN A 13 -6.56 -0.81 -25.09
C GLN A 13 -6.46 -2.18 -25.80
N GLN A 14 -5.65 -2.31 -26.86
CA GLN A 14 -5.38 -3.58 -27.56
C GLN A 14 -4.24 -4.40 -26.92
N SER A 15 -3.54 -3.83 -25.94
CA SER A 15 -2.33 -4.46 -25.40
C SER A 15 -2.64 -5.78 -24.67
N PRO A 16 -1.85 -6.85 -24.89
CA PRO A 16 -2.02 -8.13 -24.20
C PRO A 16 -1.86 -8.05 -22.67
N VAL A 17 -1.30 -6.96 -22.13
CA VAL A 17 -1.22 -6.76 -20.66
C VAL A 17 -2.58 -6.81 -19.99
N TRP A 18 -3.66 -6.35 -20.64
CA TRP A 18 -4.99 -6.36 -20.05
C TRP A 18 -5.52 -7.77 -19.83
N LYS A 19 -5.24 -8.69 -20.75
CA LYS A 19 -5.59 -10.10 -20.60
C LYS A 19 -4.84 -10.70 -19.39
N LEU A 20 -3.55 -10.42 -19.27
CA LEU A 20 -2.76 -10.87 -18.12
C LEU A 20 -3.31 -10.33 -16.80
N LEU A 21 -3.67 -9.04 -16.73
CA LEU A 21 -4.27 -8.44 -15.53
C LEU A 21 -5.60 -9.10 -15.15
N LEU A 22 -6.42 -9.50 -16.12
CA LEU A 22 -7.68 -10.22 -15.88
C LEU A 22 -7.43 -11.64 -15.33
N GLU A 23 -6.47 -12.35 -15.90
CA GLU A 23 -6.09 -13.71 -15.46
C GLU A 23 -5.54 -13.72 -14.04
N LEU A 24 -4.84 -12.64 -13.64
CA LEU A 24 -4.30 -12.48 -12.29
C LEU A 24 -5.37 -12.30 -11.20
N LYS A 25 -6.63 -11.99 -11.57
CA LYS A 25 -7.77 -11.79 -10.65
C LYS A 25 -7.44 -10.81 -9.52
N LEU A 26 -6.99 -9.63 -9.90
CA LEU A 26 -6.51 -8.59 -9.00
C LEU A 26 -7.65 -7.96 -8.20
N ASP A 27 -7.36 -7.51 -6.98
CA ASP A 27 -8.28 -6.65 -6.22
C ASP A 27 -7.95 -5.18 -6.43
N ILE A 28 -6.65 -4.84 -6.47
CA ILE A 28 -6.15 -3.48 -6.66
C ILE A 28 -4.94 -3.51 -7.61
N ALA A 29 -4.89 -2.59 -8.57
CA ALA A 29 -3.74 -2.37 -9.45
C ALA A 29 -3.30 -0.91 -9.45
N LEU A 30 -1.99 -0.69 -9.27
CA LEU A 30 -1.32 0.60 -9.36
C LEU A 30 -0.51 0.59 -10.65
N LEU A 31 -1.03 1.23 -11.69
CA LEU A 31 -0.43 1.18 -13.03
C LEU A 31 0.18 2.52 -13.42
N GLN A 32 1.36 2.48 -14.02
CA GLN A 32 2.05 3.64 -14.57
C GLN A 32 2.19 3.49 -16.08
N GLU A 33 2.34 4.62 -16.78
CA GLU A 33 2.37 4.69 -18.24
C GLU A 33 1.20 3.97 -18.93
N VAL A 34 -0.03 4.16 -18.48
CA VAL A 34 -1.21 3.61 -19.19
C VAL A 34 -1.54 4.48 -20.40
N GLY A 35 -1.51 3.92 -21.60
CA GLY A 35 -1.90 4.62 -22.83
C GLY A 35 -3.42 4.74 -22.97
N SER A 36 -4.13 3.62 -22.93
CA SER A 36 -5.60 3.58 -22.92
C SER A 36 -6.13 2.28 -22.32
N ILE A 37 -7.30 2.35 -21.67
CA ILE A 37 -7.92 1.23 -20.94
C ILE A 37 -9.08 0.66 -21.76
N PRO A 38 -9.17 -0.67 -21.98
CA PRO A 38 -10.28 -1.30 -22.70
C PRO A 38 -11.56 -1.34 -21.88
N GLU A 39 -12.71 -1.40 -22.55
CA GLU A 39 -14.04 -1.42 -21.91
C GLU A 39 -14.24 -2.60 -20.95
N GLU A 40 -13.64 -3.75 -21.23
CA GLU A 40 -13.72 -4.93 -20.37
C GLU A 40 -13.15 -4.67 -18.96
N ILE A 41 -12.03 -3.94 -18.89
CA ILE A 41 -11.42 -3.54 -17.61
C ILE A 41 -12.31 -2.52 -16.91
N LYS A 42 -12.88 -1.55 -17.64
CA LYS A 42 -13.79 -0.53 -17.08
C LYS A 42 -15.07 -1.11 -16.50
N LYS A 43 -15.55 -2.25 -17.02
CA LYS A 43 -16.72 -2.97 -16.49
C LYS A 43 -16.43 -3.65 -15.15
N ILE A 44 -15.19 -4.07 -14.91
CA ILE A 44 -14.80 -4.86 -13.74
C ILE A 44 -14.28 -3.97 -12.61
N TYR A 45 -13.52 -2.94 -12.94
CA TYR A 45 -12.82 -2.12 -11.97
C TYR A 45 -13.38 -0.70 -11.92
N LYS A 46 -13.46 -0.14 -10.72
CA LYS A 46 -13.48 1.31 -10.53
C LYS A 46 -12.10 1.87 -10.84
N ILE A 47 -12.08 3.03 -11.47
CA ILE A 47 -10.87 3.61 -12.05
C ILE A 47 -10.69 5.03 -11.55
N LEU A 48 -9.51 5.31 -10.99
CA LEU A 48 -8.99 6.67 -10.88
C LEU A 48 -7.82 6.80 -11.85
N SER A 49 -7.87 7.77 -12.74
CA SER A 49 -6.85 8.00 -13.75
C SER A 49 -6.55 9.49 -13.86
N ARG A 50 -5.27 9.83 -14.02
CA ARG A 50 -4.80 11.19 -14.31
C ARG A 50 -3.65 11.14 -15.32
N VAL A 51 -3.68 12.07 -16.27
CA VAL A 51 -2.64 12.21 -17.28
C VAL A 51 -1.37 12.73 -16.61
N ALA A 52 -0.27 11.99 -16.72
CA ALA A 52 1.03 12.40 -16.18
C ALA A 52 1.55 13.63 -16.94
N ILE A 53 2.53 14.32 -16.37
CA ILE A 53 3.08 15.54 -16.96
C ILE A 53 4.56 15.38 -17.35
N THR A 54 4.99 16.20 -18.31
CA THR A 54 6.39 16.32 -18.71
C THR A 54 7.15 17.26 -17.77
N LYS A 55 8.47 17.32 -17.93
CA LYS A 55 9.34 18.29 -17.23
C LYS A 55 8.89 19.75 -17.39
N ALA A 56 8.29 20.07 -18.53
CA ALA A 56 7.77 21.40 -18.86
C ALA A 56 6.34 21.65 -18.34
N GLY A 57 5.69 20.65 -17.73
CA GLY A 57 4.31 20.73 -17.25
C GLY A 57 3.26 20.48 -18.35
N THR A 58 3.67 20.05 -19.54
CA THR A 58 2.72 19.65 -20.60
C THR A 58 2.22 18.23 -20.35
N PRO A 59 1.00 17.87 -20.78
CA PRO A 59 0.48 16.52 -20.63
C PRO A 59 1.31 15.47 -21.39
N GLN A 60 1.55 14.31 -20.76
CA GLN A 60 2.10 13.12 -21.39
C GLN A 60 1.05 12.41 -22.25
N LYS A 61 1.50 11.45 -23.07
CA LYS A 61 0.62 10.55 -23.84
C LYS A 61 0.11 9.35 -23.04
N PHE A 62 0.29 9.36 -21.73
CA PHE A 62 -0.08 8.28 -20.83
C PHE A 62 -0.57 8.83 -19.49
N SER A 63 -1.22 7.96 -18.72
CA SER A 63 -1.77 8.25 -17.41
C SER A 63 -1.18 7.36 -16.33
N THR A 64 -1.21 7.84 -15.09
CA THR A 64 -1.11 7.02 -13.89
C THR A 64 -2.51 6.57 -13.51
N VAL A 65 -2.69 5.30 -13.16
CA VAL A 65 -4.01 4.69 -12.97
C VAL A 65 -4.04 3.83 -11.70
N ILE A 66 -5.15 3.92 -10.97
CA ILE A 66 -5.55 2.97 -9.93
C ILE A 66 -6.79 2.23 -10.41
N LEU A 67 -6.73 0.90 -10.46
CA LEU A 67 -7.87 0.01 -10.67
C LEU A 67 -8.25 -0.64 -9.35
N ALA A 68 -9.53 -0.65 -9.01
CA ALA A 68 -10.04 -1.28 -7.80
C ALA A 68 -11.30 -2.10 -8.08
N LYS A 69 -11.33 -3.36 -7.65
CA LYS A 69 -12.51 -4.23 -7.77
C LYS A 69 -13.63 -3.80 -6.81
N GLY A 70 -13.27 -3.09 -5.74
CA GLY A 70 -14.19 -2.43 -4.82
C GLY A 70 -14.56 -1.01 -5.23
N ASN A 71 -14.99 -0.20 -4.27
CA ASN A 71 -15.35 1.20 -4.51
C ASN A 71 -14.17 2.14 -4.20
N ILE A 72 -13.98 3.14 -5.05
CA ILE A 72 -13.15 4.30 -4.73
C ILE A 72 -14.06 5.29 -4.00
N ILE A 73 -13.88 5.44 -2.68
CA ILE A 73 -14.83 6.20 -1.85
C ILE A 73 -14.50 7.69 -1.77
N LYS A 74 -13.21 8.05 -1.84
CA LYS A 74 -12.74 9.44 -1.89
C LYS A 74 -11.31 9.50 -2.42
N GLU A 75 -10.93 10.64 -3.00
CA GLU A 75 -9.53 10.96 -3.23
C GLU A 75 -8.86 11.38 -1.91
N VAL A 76 -7.58 11.04 -1.75
CA VAL A 76 -6.77 11.42 -0.57
C VAL A 76 -5.90 12.59 -0.97
N THR A 77 -6.02 13.72 -0.27
CA THR A 77 -5.13 14.86 -0.49
C THR A 77 -3.80 14.62 0.22
N LEU A 78 -2.75 14.35 -0.55
CA LEU A 78 -1.38 14.36 -0.06
C LEU A 78 -0.96 15.80 0.24
N LYS A 79 -0.37 16.02 1.41
CA LYS A 79 0.10 17.35 1.82
C LYS A 79 1.43 17.25 2.57
N SER A 80 2.21 18.30 2.48
CA SER A 80 3.47 18.49 3.19
C SER A 80 3.38 19.71 4.12
N GLY A 81 4.22 19.73 5.16
CA GLY A 81 4.44 20.92 5.98
C GLY A 81 5.17 22.06 5.26
N TYR A 82 5.62 21.82 4.02
CA TYR A 82 6.32 22.82 3.20
C TYR A 82 5.49 23.22 1.98
N ASP A 83 5.19 24.52 1.84
CA ASP A 83 4.37 25.05 0.74
C ASP A 83 4.94 24.75 -0.64
N TRP A 84 6.27 24.78 -0.80
CA TRP A 84 6.90 24.48 -2.07
C TRP A 84 6.71 23.00 -2.47
N VAL A 85 6.68 22.08 -1.52
CA VAL A 85 6.37 20.66 -1.78
C VAL A 85 4.90 20.53 -2.21
N ASN A 86 3.98 21.28 -1.59
CA ASN A 86 2.57 21.28 -2.00
C ASN A 86 2.37 21.81 -3.42
N LYS A 87 3.14 22.81 -3.85
CA LYS A 87 3.15 23.29 -5.24
C LYS A 87 3.67 22.22 -6.22
N GLU A 88 4.71 21.48 -5.83
CA GLU A 88 5.20 20.37 -6.65
C GLU A 88 4.22 19.19 -6.67
N LEU A 89 3.53 18.88 -5.58
CA LEU A 89 2.45 17.88 -5.58
C LEU A 89 1.34 18.24 -6.58
N GLU A 90 0.94 19.51 -6.64
CA GLU A 90 -0.04 19.99 -7.62
C GLU A 90 0.50 19.92 -9.06
N PHE A 91 1.78 20.27 -9.27
CA PHE A 91 2.45 20.10 -10.55
C PHE A 91 2.40 18.62 -10.98
N PHE A 92 2.75 17.71 -10.07
CA PHE A 92 2.78 16.25 -10.28
C PHE A 92 1.46 15.53 -10.05
N LYS A 93 0.31 16.20 -10.01
CA LYS A 93 -1.01 15.56 -9.74
C LYS A 93 -1.41 14.44 -10.70
N GLY A 94 -0.76 14.38 -11.87
CA GLY A 94 -0.91 13.31 -12.86
C GLY A 94 0.04 12.13 -12.65
N ASN A 95 1.15 12.37 -11.97
CA ASN A 95 2.20 11.41 -11.65
C ASN A 95 1.93 10.72 -10.32
N PHE A 96 1.32 11.44 -9.37
CA PHE A 96 0.98 10.95 -8.05
C PHE A 96 -0.53 11.04 -7.86
N ILE A 97 -1.18 9.88 -7.77
CA ILE A 97 -2.63 9.82 -7.54
C ILE A 97 -2.92 8.99 -6.29
N SER A 98 -3.92 9.42 -5.54
CA SER A 98 -4.20 8.83 -4.24
C SER A 98 -5.69 8.81 -3.93
N CYS A 99 -6.16 7.70 -3.39
CA CYS A 99 -7.55 7.50 -3.05
C CYS A 99 -7.73 6.49 -1.92
N VAL A 100 -8.94 6.43 -1.37
CA VAL A 100 -9.33 5.37 -0.46
C VAL A 100 -10.16 4.35 -1.22
N VAL A 101 -9.74 3.10 -1.14
CA VAL A 101 -10.44 1.95 -1.74
C VAL A 101 -11.11 1.15 -0.65
N GLN A 102 -12.40 0.86 -0.85
CA GLN A 102 -13.21 0.00 -0.01
C GLN A 102 -13.50 -1.29 -0.77
N LEU A 103 -12.77 -2.37 -0.42
CA LEU A 103 -13.09 -3.72 -0.89
C LEU A 103 -14.26 -4.30 -0.09
N GLN A 104 -14.98 -5.26 -0.66
CA GLN A 104 -16.13 -5.87 0.02
C GLN A 104 -15.68 -6.59 1.31
N ASN A 105 -16.35 -6.30 2.44
CA ASN A 105 -16.08 -6.91 3.75
C ASN A 105 -14.61 -6.78 4.23
N GLN A 106 -13.94 -5.68 3.88
CA GLN A 106 -12.59 -5.36 4.38
C GLN A 106 -12.58 -3.94 4.94
N GLU A 107 -11.56 -3.58 5.71
CA GLU A 107 -11.37 -2.17 6.09
C GLU A 107 -10.96 -1.34 4.87
N PRO A 108 -11.29 -0.03 4.81
CA PRO A 108 -10.79 0.84 3.76
C PRO A 108 -9.25 0.90 3.75
N VAL A 109 -8.68 1.00 2.55
CA VAL A 109 -7.23 1.10 2.34
C VAL A 109 -6.90 2.39 1.61
N ASN A 110 -5.98 3.17 2.16
CA ASN A 110 -5.40 4.33 1.48
C ASN A 110 -4.40 3.86 0.43
N ILE A 111 -4.57 4.29 -0.81
CA ILE A 111 -3.75 3.93 -1.96
C ILE A 111 -3.04 5.17 -2.48
N VAL A 112 -1.75 5.04 -2.81
CA VAL A 112 -0.98 6.04 -3.55
C VAL A 112 -0.26 5.32 -4.70
N SER A 113 -0.61 5.67 -5.94
CA SER A 113 0.10 5.22 -7.14
C SER A 113 1.11 6.28 -7.55
N VAL A 114 2.37 5.87 -7.69
CA VAL A 114 3.52 6.75 -7.90
C VAL A 114 4.13 6.48 -9.28
N TYR A 115 4.19 7.50 -10.10
CA TYR A 115 5.09 7.56 -11.26
C TYR A 115 6.08 8.70 -11.05
N SER A 116 7.17 8.40 -10.33
CA SER A 116 8.25 9.37 -10.12
C SER A 116 9.01 9.53 -11.44
N PRO A 117 9.03 10.74 -12.03
CA PRO A 117 9.71 10.93 -13.30
C PRO A 117 11.22 10.67 -13.20
N ALA A 118 11.83 10.19 -14.28
CA ALA A 118 13.28 10.05 -14.44
C ALA A 118 14.00 11.40 -14.62
N TRP A 119 13.52 12.47 -13.98
CA TRP A 119 14.16 13.78 -13.96
C TRP A 119 13.86 14.53 -12.66
N PRO A 120 14.81 15.34 -12.15
CA PRO A 120 14.62 16.07 -10.91
C PRO A 120 13.68 17.27 -11.08
N VAL A 121 13.14 17.73 -9.96
CA VAL A 121 12.38 18.98 -9.86
C VAL A 121 13.20 20.14 -10.43
N SER A 122 12.53 21.04 -11.15
CA SER A 122 13.20 22.15 -11.84
C SER A 122 13.90 23.08 -10.85
N LYS A 123 15.21 23.29 -11.04
CA LYS A 123 16.00 24.29 -10.29
C LYS A 123 15.41 25.70 -10.36
N LYS A 124 14.69 26.04 -11.44
CA LYS A 124 13.99 27.33 -11.56
C LYS A 124 12.81 27.42 -10.59
N ARG A 125 12.07 26.33 -10.37
CA ARG A 125 10.94 26.28 -9.42
C ARG A 125 11.42 26.22 -7.96
N LEU A 126 12.64 25.73 -7.73
CA LEU A 126 13.30 25.67 -6.43
C LEU A 126 14.22 26.87 -6.14
N LYS A 127 14.20 27.90 -6.99
CA LYS A 127 15.04 29.08 -6.81
C LYS A 127 14.67 29.76 -5.48
N ASP A 128 15.69 30.08 -4.69
CA ASP A 128 15.58 30.77 -3.39
C ASP A 128 14.76 29.99 -2.32
N ILE A 129 14.58 28.67 -2.50
CA ILE A 129 13.93 27.78 -1.54
C ILE A 129 14.98 26.95 -0.80
N ASP A 130 14.89 26.91 0.53
CA ASP A 130 15.64 25.93 1.32
C ASP A 130 15.02 24.54 1.15
N VAL A 131 15.70 23.72 0.35
CA VAL A 131 15.32 22.33 0.09
C VAL A 131 15.97 21.35 1.05
N SER A 132 16.90 21.78 1.91
CA SER A 132 17.65 20.89 2.80
C SER A 132 16.79 20.00 3.70
N PRO A 133 15.59 20.41 4.18
CA PRO A 133 14.76 19.53 5.03
C PRO A 133 14.10 18.37 4.27
N VAL A 134 14.10 18.42 2.94
CA VAL A 134 13.41 17.43 2.07
C VAL A 134 14.39 16.70 1.16
N LYS A 135 15.40 17.39 0.65
CA LYS A 135 16.44 16.82 -0.22
C LYS A 135 17.19 15.68 0.46
N LEU A 136 17.69 14.73 -0.32
CA LEU A 136 18.57 13.67 0.17
C LEU A 136 19.95 14.21 0.55
N SER A 137 20.63 13.51 1.45
CA SER A 137 21.94 13.91 1.97
C SER A 137 23.04 13.80 0.91
N LEU A 138 22.96 12.78 0.04
CA LEU A 138 23.95 12.49 -0.99
C LEU A 138 23.53 12.93 -2.40
N ASN A 139 22.29 13.40 -2.58
CA ASN A 139 21.80 13.86 -3.89
C ASN A 139 21.79 15.41 -3.95
N PRO A 140 22.40 16.03 -4.98
CA PRO A 140 22.38 17.48 -5.11
C PRO A 140 21.02 18.03 -5.54
N ASP A 141 20.17 17.21 -6.18
CA ASP A 141 18.88 17.60 -6.71
C ASP A 141 17.73 17.02 -5.84
N VAL A 142 16.51 17.53 -6.06
CA VAL A 142 15.28 17.01 -5.43
C VAL A 142 14.49 16.24 -6.49
N TRP A 143 14.08 15.02 -6.18
CA TRP A 143 13.32 14.14 -7.08
C TRP A 143 11.87 13.97 -6.61
N GLY A 144 11.07 13.31 -7.45
CA GLY A 144 9.67 13.01 -7.13
C GLY A 144 9.51 12.15 -5.88
N SER A 145 10.50 11.30 -5.58
CA SER A 145 10.50 10.41 -4.41
C SER A 145 10.56 11.20 -3.10
N GLU A 146 11.31 12.30 -3.01
CA GLU A 146 11.37 13.19 -1.83
C GLU A 146 10.07 13.99 -1.67
N ILE A 147 9.45 14.41 -2.78
CA ILE A 147 8.13 15.06 -2.76
C ILE A 147 7.09 14.13 -2.14
N ILE A 148 7.03 12.87 -2.60
CA ILE A 148 6.15 11.84 -2.05
C ILE A 148 6.46 11.55 -0.58
N TRP A 149 7.73 11.34 -0.23
CA TRP A 149 8.13 11.10 1.15
C TRP A 149 7.68 12.23 2.08
N SER A 150 7.94 13.48 1.71
CA SER A 150 7.58 14.65 2.52
C SER A 150 6.06 14.78 2.68
N ALA A 151 5.31 14.39 1.65
CA ALA A 151 3.85 14.39 1.70
C ALA A 151 3.32 13.27 2.61
N LEU A 152 3.84 12.05 2.47
CA LEU A 152 3.47 10.92 3.31
C LEU A 152 3.76 11.19 4.77
N LYS A 153 4.93 11.76 5.10
CA LYS A 153 5.32 12.14 6.46
C LYS A 153 4.26 12.98 7.19
N ASN A 154 3.51 13.81 6.46
CA ASN A 154 2.50 14.71 7.03
C ASN A 154 1.05 14.23 6.84
N THR A 155 0.85 13.15 6.07
CA THR A 155 -0.50 12.68 5.70
C THR A 155 -0.85 11.37 6.40
N ILE A 156 0.11 10.47 6.60
CA ILE A 156 -0.16 9.13 7.12
C ILE A 156 -0.55 9.15 8.62
N SER A 157 -1.32 8.14 9.01
CA SER A 157 -1.67 7.82 10.39
C SER A 157 -1.38 6.35 10.68
N ASN A 158 -0.79 6.06 11.84
CA ASN A 158 -0.31 4.71 12.20
C ASN A 158 -1.41 3.64 12.29
N ASN A 159 -2.68 4.05 12.47
CA ASN A 159 -3.81 3.12 12.62
C ASN A 159 -4.44 2.72 11.28
N GLU A 160 -4.04 3.38 10.19
CA GLU A 160 -4.62 3.17 8.87
C GLU A 160 -3.84 2.16 8.03
N THR A 161 -4.54 1.55 7.08
CA THR A 161 -3.93 0.65 6.11
C THR A 161 -3.52 1.47 4.89
N TRP A 162 -2.24 1.40 4.51
CA TRP A 162 -1.69 2.14 3.37
C TRP A 162 -1.00 1.19 2.40
N ILE A 163 -1.20 1.45 1.10
CA ILE A 163 -0.45 0.88 -0.02
C ILE A 163 0.10 2.04 -0.83
N VAL A 164 1.41 2.09 -1.01
CA VAL A 164 2.11 3.11 -1.80
C VAL A 164 3.02 2.36 -2.77
N GLY A 165 2.76 2.45 -4.07
CA GLY A 165 3.54 1.69 -5.04
C GLY A 165 3.59 2.31 -6.41
N GLY A 166 4.56 1.89 -7.19
CA GLY A 166 4.75 2.34 -8.55
C GLY A 166 6.20 2.36 -8.99
N ASP A 167 6.44 3.05 -10.11
CA ASP A 167 7.76 3.27 -10.67
C ASP A 167 8.36 4.53 -10.04
N TYR A 168 9.41 4.33 -9.24
CA TYR A 168 10.11 5.42 -8.56
C TYR A 168 11.28 5.95 -9.38
N ASN A 169 11.67 5.29 -10.48
CA ASN A 169 12.90 5.57 -11.22
C ASN A 169 14.14 5.68 -10.29
N SER A 170 14.16 4.89 -9.22
CA SER A 170 15.14 4.97 -8.13
C SER A 170 15.55 3.57 -7.72
N SER A 171 16.85 3.30 -7.65
CA SER A 171 17.41 2.02 -7.24
C SER A 171 18.71 2.19 -6.46
N GLU A 172 18.88 1.42 -5.40
CA GLU A 172 20.14 1.37 -4.63
C GLU A 172 21.33 0.96 -5.50
N THR A 173 21.08 0.23 -6.58
CA THR A 173 22.11 -0.13 -7.58
C THR A 173 22.72 1.08 -8.30
N PHE A 174 22.10 2.26 -8.20
CA PHE A 174 22.64 3.52 -8.71
C PHE A 174 23.55 4.23 -7.69
N ASP A 175 23.49 3.87 -6.41
CA ASP A 175 24.32 4.49 -5.37
C ASP A 175 25.78 4.04 -5.53
N LYS A 176 26.73 4.98 -5.42
CA LYS A 176 28.17 4.69 -5.55
C LYS A 176 28.65 3.66 -4.55
N ALA A 177 28.13 3.71 -3.32
CA ALA A 177 28.49 2.75 -2.28
C ALA A 177 28.12 1.32 -2.69
N TYR A 178 26.92 1.14 -3.27
CA TYR A 178 26.49 -0.15 -3.79
C TYR A 178 27.36 -0.60 -4.96
N GLN A 179 27.63 0.31 -5.91
CA GLN A 179 28.46 0.03 -7.07
C GLN A 179 29.87 -0.40 -6.67
N LEU A 180 30.49 0.29 -5.71
CA LEU A 180 31.80 -0.05 -5.17
C LEU A 180 31.81 -1.42 -4.50
N GLU A 181 30.82 -1.71 -3.65
CA GLU A 181 30.68 -3.00 -2.96
C GLU A 181 30.54 -4.18 -3.92
N HIS A 182 29.91 -3.95 -5.08
CA HIS A 182 29.59 -4.98 -6.07
C HIS A 182 30.51 -4.95 -7.31
N GLY A 183 31.58 -4.14 -7.29
CA GLY A 183 32.54 -4.04 -8.40
C GLY A 183 31.96 -3.49 -9.71
N ILE A 184 30.90 -2.69 -9.64
CA ILE A 184 30.24 -2.07 -10.80
C ILE A 184 31.00 -0.77 -11.15
N THR A 185 31.59 -0.71 -12.34
CA THR A 185 32.42 0.43 -12.78
C THR A 185 31.78 1.26 -13.90
N THR A 186 30.61 0.86 -14.39
CA THR A 186 29.88 1.51 -15.49
C THR A 186 28.38 1.52 -15.20
N GLY A 187 27.65 2.48 -15.80
CA GLY A 187 26.19 2.59 -15.66
C GLY A 187 25.74 3.95 -15.11
N ILE A 188 24.47 4.01 -14.69
CA ILE A 188 23.88 5.20 -14.09
C ILE A 188 24.36 5.32 -12.64
N THR A 189 24.89 6.48 -12.28
CA THR A 189 25.27 6.78 -10.89
C THR A 189 24.44 7.97 -10.40
N SER A 190 23.63 7.74 -9.37
CA SER A 190 22.83 8.74 -8.67
C SER A 190 22.80 8.30 -7.21
N ASP A 191 23.26 9.15 -6.28
CA ASP A 191 23.36 8.75 -4.86
C ASP A 191 22.09 9.11 -4.07
N GLY A 192 21.85 8.37 -2.98
CA GLY A 192 20.76 8.62 -2.03
C GLY A 192 19.52 7.75 -2.22
N ASN A 193 19.54 6.77 -3.14
CA ASN A 193 18.40 5.89 -3.37
C ASN A 193 18.12 4.99 -2.16
N LYS A 194 19.18 4.50 -1.48
CA LYS A 194 19.04 3.80 -0.19
C LYS A 194 18.36 4.66 0.86
N GLU A 195 18.67 5.96 0.90
CA GLU A 195 18.09 6.90 1.87
C GLU A 195 16.58 7.04 1.67
N ILE A 196 16.06 7.02 0.43
CA ILE A 196 14.61 7.02 0.18
C ILE A 196 13.92 5.82 0.84
N ARG A 197 14.48 4.63 0.67
CA ARG A 197 13.94 3.41 1.29
C ARG A 197 13.99 3.51 2.82
N ASP A 198 15.11 3.93 3.37
CA ASP A 198 15.29 4.08 4.82
C ASP A 198 14.30 5.12 5.39
N ARG A 199 14.06 6.20 4.66
CA ARG A 199 13.05 7.23 4.98
C ARG A 199 11.62 6.68 4.94
N MET A 200 11.28 5.83 3.97
CA MET A 200 9.98 5.13 3.94
C MET A 200 9.82 4.17 5.12
N HIS A 201 10.88 3.44 5.48
CA HIS A 201 10.89 2.60 6.68
C HIS A 201 10.69 3.40 7.97
N ALA A 202 11.31 4.57 8.08
CA ALA A 202 11.14 5.46 9.23
C ALA A 202 9.70 5.99 9.37
N LEU A 203 8.92 6.00 8.28
CA LEU A 203 7.49 6.28 8.27
C LEU A 203 6.60 5.07 8.66
N GLY A 204 7.19 3.92 8.97
CA GLY A 204 6.46 2.69 9.33
C GLY A 204 6.02 1.84 8.14
N PHE A 205 6.52 2.14 6.93
CA PHE A 205 6.29 1.31 5.76
C PHE A 205 7.27 0.13 5.68
N LYS A 206 6.81 -0.91 4.98
CA LYS A 206 7.59 -2.10 4.60
C LYS A 206 7.61 -2.23 3.09
N GLU A 207 8.81 -2.36 2.50
CA GLU A 207 8.99 -2.60 1.08
C GLU A 207 8.76 -4.09 0.79
N CYS A 208 7.63 -4.41 0.16
CA CYS A 208 7.11 -5.77 0.09
C CYS A 208 8.07 -6.74 -0.62
N ILE A 209 8.61 -6.37 -1.78
CA ILE A 209 9.37 -7.33 -2.59
C ILE A 209 10.71 -7.62 -1.93
N ARG A 210 11.38 -6.61 -1.38
CA ARG A 210 12.68 -6.75 -0.72
C ARG A 210 12.58 -7.43 0.64
N GLU A 211 11.64 -7.01 1.48
CA GLU A 211 11.47 -7.60 2.82
C GLU A 211 11.00 -9.06 2.73
N TYR A 212 10.14 -9.40 1.77
CA TYR A 212 9.67 -10.78 1.61
C TYR A 212 10.76 -11.71 1.04
N ASN A 213 11.60 -11.22 0.12
CA ASN A 213 12.63 -12.03 -0.53
C ASN A 213 14.01 -11.96 0.16
N GLY A 214 14.18 -11.07 1.15
CA GLY A 214 15.42 -10.86 1.90
C GLY A 214 16.56 -10.24 1.09
N LYS A 215 16.31 -9.81 -0.15
CA LYS A 215 17.30 -9.23 -1.07
C LYS A 215 16.66 -8.29 -2.07
N LEU A 216 17.48 -7.47 -2.74
CA LEU A 216 17.04 -6.67 -3.88
C LEU A 216 16.53 -7.59 -5.00
N VAL A 217 15.38 -7.25 -5.57
CA VAL A 217 14.77 -8.00 -6.67
C VAL A 217 14.63 -7.07 -7.87
N PRO A 218 15.38 -7.28 -8.97
CA PRO A 218 15.29 -6.45 -10.15
C PRO A 218 13.88 -6.45 -10.76
N THR A 219 13.42 -5.29 -11.20
CA THR A 219 12.10 -5.10 -11.83
C THR A 219 12.21 -4.52 -13.22
N TYR A 220 13.37 -4.02 -13.64
CA TYR A 220 13.52 -3.29 -14.89
C TYR A 220 14.58 -3.91 -15.79
N LYS A 221 14.26 -4.06 -17.08
CA LYS A 221 15.20 -4.45 -18.13
C LYS A 221 15.73 -3.20 -18.84
N HIS A 222 16.99 -2.90 -18.61
CA HIS A 222 17.68 -1.81 -19.26
C HIS A 222 17.91 -2.09 -20.76
N THR A 223 18.28 -1.05 -21.53
CA THR A 223 18.42 -1.13 -23.00
C THR A 223 19.53 -2.08 -23.47
N ASP A 224 20.52 -2.33 -22.61
CA ASP A 224 21.58 -3.32 -22.78
C ASP A 224 21.12 -4.76 -22.43
N LYS A 225 19.82 -4.95 -22.20
CA LYS A 225 19.14 -6.20 -21.84
C LYS A 225 19.48 -6.74 -20.46
N GLN A 226 20.18 -5.98 -19.63
CA GLN A 226 20.44 -6.36 -18.25
C GLN A 226 19.23 -6.06 -17.35
N THR A 227 18.93 -6.99 -16.45
CA THR A 227 17.86 -6.85 -15.45
C THR A 227 18.49 -6.78 -14.06
N LEU A 228 19.06 -5.62 -13.73
CA LEU A 228 19.80 -5.41 -12.47
C LEU A 228 19.08 -4.49 -11.48
N HIS A 229 18.23 -3.59 -11.99
CA HIS A 229 17.69 -2.50 -11.20
C HIS A 229 16.29 -2.82 -10.69
N GLN A 230 16.05 -2.53 -9.41
CA GLN A 230 14.71 -2.44 -8.83
C GLN A 230 14.28 -0.98 -8.90
N LEU A 231 13.48 -0.62 -9.92
CA LEU A 231 12.93 0.74 -10.09
C LEU A 231 11.50 0.86 -9.55
N ASP A 232 10.79 -0.27 -9.54
CA ASP A 232 9.44 -0.38 -9.04
C ASP A 232 9.48 -0.79 -7.57
N HIS A 233 8.61 -0.20 -6.77
CA HIS A 233 8.54 -0.47 -5.33
C HIS A 233 7.08 -0.62 -4.90
N LEU A 234 6.85 -1.46 -3.90
CA LEU A 234 5.54 -1.62 -3.27
C LEU A 234 5.68 -1.52 -1.76
N TYR A 235 5.45 -0.34 -1.23
CA TYR A 235 5.44 -0.06 0.20
C TYR A 235 4.04 -0.28 0.78
N VAL A 236 3.95 -0.96 1.92
CA VAL A 236 2.70 -1.09 2.67
C VAL A 236 2.89 -0.78 4.13
N SER A 237 1.84 -0.31 4.81
CA SER A 237 1.92 -0.09 6.26
C SER A 237 2.22 -1.40 6.99
N ASN A 238 2.93 -1.33 8.12
CA ASN A 238 3.30 -2.53 8.88
C ASN A 238 2.09 -3.43 9.21
N LYS A 239 0.92 -2.82 9.52
CA LYS A 239 -0.36 -3.54 9.75
C LYS A 239 -0.76 -4.44 8.58
N LEU A 240 -0.52 -4.00 7.34
CA LEU A 240 -0.79 -4.79 6.14
C LEU A 240 0.34 -5.79 5.86
N TYR A 241 1.60 -5.38 6.05
CA TYR A 241 2.74 -6.25 5.81
C TYR A 241 2.71 -7.53 6.65
N LEU A 242 2.28 -7.46 7.92
CA LEU A 242 2.10 -8.64 8.79
C LEU A 242 1.13 -9.70 8.23
N LYS A 243 0.39 -9.38 7.17
CA LYS A 243 -0.58 -10.25 6.50
C LYS A 243 -0.10 -10.71 5.13
N ILE A 244 1.12 -10.36 4.73
CA ILE A 244 1.68 -10.77 3.45
C ILE A 244 1.80 -12.30 3.42
N LEU A 245 1.27 -12.89 2.36
CA LEU A 245 1.35 -14.32 2.09
C LEU A 245 2.42 -14.61 1.05
N ARG A 246 2.59 -13.69 0.09
CA ARG A 246 3.54 -13.81 -1.01
C ARG A 246 3.83 -12.43 -1.59
N CYS A 247 5.08 -12.18 -1.98
CA CYS A 247 5.43 -11.08 -2.87
C CYS A 247 6.48 -11.52 -3.89
N THR A 248 6.15 -11.38 -5.18
CA THR A 248 7.00 -11.83 -6.29
C THR A 248 6.90 -10.87 -7.47
N VAL A 249 7.90 -10.89 -8.35
CA VAL A 249 7.80 -10.33 -9.70
C VAL A 249 7.31 -11.40 -10.68
N SER A 250 6.66 -10.99 -11.78
CA SER A 250 6.29 -11.95 -12.84
C SER A 250 7.51 -12.50 -13.59
N ASP A 251 7.27 -13.60 -14.32
CA ASP A 251 8.28 -14.28 -15.12
C ASP A 251 8.84 -13.38 -16.23
N GLN A 252 10.16 -13.20 -16.24
CA GLN A 252 10.86 -12.38 -17.23
C GLN A 252 10.65 -12.87 -18.67
N SER A 253 10.58 -14.19 -18.89
CA SER A 253 10.36 -14.76 -20.22
C SER A 253 8.97 -14.40 -20.75
N ILE A 254 7.97 -14.30 -19.88
CA ILE A 254 6.62 -13.90 -20.26
C ILE A 254 6.57 -12.40 -20.53
N ILE A 255 7.07 -11.58 -19.60
CA ILE A 255 6.95 -10.11 -19.72
C ILE A 255 7.87 -9.57 -20.81
N PHE A 256 9.17 -9.86 -20.72
CA PHE A 256 10.16 -9.34 -21.65
C PHE A 256 10.17 -10.10 -22.97
N GLY A 257 9.95 -11.43 -22.96
CA GLY A 257 9.94 -12.24 -24.17
C GLY A 257 8.76 -11.92 -25.10
N ASN A 258 7.61 -11.56 -24.54
CA ASN A 258 6.46 -11.09 -25.32
C ASN A 258 6.40 -9.56 -25.48
N SER A 259 7.45 -8.84 -25.07
CA SER A 259 7.53 -7.37 -25.16
C SER A 259 6.32 -6.64 -24.54
N LEU A 260 5.83 -7.15 -23.40
CA LEU A 260 4.66 -6.58 -22.72
C LEU A 260 4.99 -5.26 -22.02
N SER A 261 6.17 -5.19 -21.43
CA SER A 261 6.76 -4.01 -20.78
C SER A 261 8.26 -4.27 -20.61
N ASP A 262 9.05 -3.22 -20.41
CA ASP A 262 10.42 -3.27 -19.90
C ASP A 262 10.49 -3.33 -18.37
N HIS A 263 9.34 -3.23 -17.69
CA HIS A 263 9.18 -3.45 -16.25
C HIS A 263 8.46 -4.77 -15.96
N LEU A 264 8.87 -5.45 -14.89
CA LEU A 264 8.18 -6.58 -14.29
C LEU A 264 7.18 -6.07 -13.27
N PRO A 265 5.92 -6.57 -13.29
CA PRO A 265 4.97 -6.25 -12.25
C PRO A 265 5.43 -6.85 -10.92
N ILE A 266 5.31 -6.07 -9.84
CA ILE A 266 5.37 -6.60 -8.47
C ILE A 266 3.95 -7.00 -8.06
N ILE A 267 3.80 -8.26 -7.64
CA ILE A 267 2.52 -8.83 -7.20
C ILE A 267 2.65 -9.24 -5.74
N ALA A 268 1.76 -8.71 -4.90
CA ALA A 268 1.68 -9.05 -3.48
C ALA A 268 0.30 -9.59 -3.12
N ASP A 269 0.30 -10.76 -2.47
CA ASP A 269 -0.88 -11.39 -1.92
C ASP A 269 -0.91 -11.18 -0.41
N PHE A 270 -2.04 -10.67 0.09
CA PHE A 270 -2.29 -10.46 1.51
C PHE A 270 -3.47 -11.30 1.97
N LYS A 271 -3.33 -11.91 3.14
CA LYS A 271 -4.43 -12.55 3.85
C LYS A 271 -5.54 -11.51 4.06
N GLU A 272 -6.77 -11.87 3.70
CA GLU A 272 -7.91 -10.98 3.83
C GLU A 272 -8.04 -10.49 5.28
N ILE A 273 -8.20 -9.17 5.42
CA ILE A 273 -8.68 -8.57 6.66
C ILE A 273 -10.18 -8.76 6.60
N GLN A 274 -10.70 -9.87 7.12
CA GLN A 274 -12.15 -9.94 7.26
C GLN A 274 -12.56 -8.82 8.21
N SER A 275 -13.29 -7.84 7.70
CA SER A 275 -14.01 -6.93 8.57
C SER A 275 -15.21 -7.70 9.13
N ILE A 276 -15.59 -7.38 10.36
CA ILE A 276 -16.91 -7.82 10.83
C ILE A 276 -17.98 -7.29 9.87
N PRO A 277 -19.07 -8.05 9.64
CA PRO A 277 -20.19 -7.53 8.85
C PRO A 277 -20.71 -6.21 9.44
N PRO A 278 -21.14 -5.21 8.64
CA PRO A 278 -21.57 -3.91 9.16
C PRO A 278 -22.70 -3.98 10.19
N TYR A 279 -23.55 -5.01 10.12
CA TYR A 279 -24.61 -5.23 11.10
C TYR A 279 -24.07 -5.73 12.45
N VAL A 280 -22.97 -6.50 12.47
CA VAL A 280 -22.26 -6.91 13.69
C VAL A 280 -21.56 -5.70 14.30
N GLU A 281 -20.99 -4.82 13.48
CA GLU A 281 -20.40 -3.57 13.96
C GLU A 281 -21.45 -2.68 14.65
N LYS A 282 -22.63 -2.52 14.03
CA LYS A 282 -23.77 -1.81 14.66
C LYS A 282 -24.18 -2.47 15.98
N PHE A 283 -24.21 -3.80 16.05
CA PHE A 283 -24.47 -4.54 17.28
C PHE A 283 -23.45 -4.22 18.38
N ILE A 284 -22.15 -4.28 18.07
CA ILE A 284 -21.07 -3.98 19.02
C ILE A 284 -21.18 -2.54 19.55
N ASN A 285 -21.45 -1.58 18.66
CA ASN A 285 -21.47 -0.16 18.99
C ASN A 285 -22.73 0.26 19.76
N ARG A 286 -23.88 -0.37 19.52
CA ARG A 286 -25.14 -0.02 20.20
C ARG A 286 -25.28 -0.63 21.60
N ASN A 287 -24.60 -1.74 21.86
CA ASN A 287 -24.75 -2.45 23.13
C ASN A 287 -23.92 -1.83 24.25
N LYS A 288 -24.46 -1.85 25.47
CA LYS A 288 -23.78 -1.36 26.66
C LYS A 288 -22.79 -2.41 27.16
N TRP A 289 -21.52 -2.05 27.19
CA TRP A 289 -20.45 -2.90 27.67
C TRP A 289 -20.23 -2.73 29.18
N VAL A 290 -20.15 -3.83 29.92
CA VAL A 290 -19.93 -3.86 31.36
C VAL A 290 -18.44 -4.06 31.63
N PHE A 291 -17.82 -3.20 32.44
CA PHE A 291 -16.42 -3.35 32.83
C PHE A 291 -16.25 -4.48 33.84
N ALA A 292 -15.37 -5.43 33.56
CA ALA A 292 -15.09 -6.57 34.42
C ALA A 292 -14.17 -6.18 35.59
N LYS A 293 -14.76 -5.62 36.66
CA LYS A 293 -14.04 -5.16 37.86
C LYS A 293 -13.31 -6.27 38.62
N THR A 294 -13.73 -7.52 38.44
CA THR A 294 -13.24 -8.69 39.19
C THR A 294 -11.96 -9.29 38.63
N MET A 295 -11.48 -8.86 37.46
CA MET A 295 -10.19 -9.26 36.88
C MET A 295 -9.33 -8.03 36.61
N SER A 296 -8.82 -7.40 37.67
CA SER A 296 -8.02 -6.17 37.61
C SER A 296 -6.79 -6.27 36.72
N ASP A 297 -6.18 -7.45 36.67
CA ASP A 297 -4.91 -7.67 35.97
C ASP A 297 -5.09 -7.69 34.44
N ILE A 298 -6.33 -7.83 33.96
CA ILE A 298 -6.65 -7.94 32.54
C ILE A 298 -7.91 -7.12 32.28
N PRO A 299 -7.80 -5.78 32.26
CA PRO A 299 -8.94 -4.89 32.12
C PRO A 299 -9.67 -5.14 30.80
N HIS A 300 -10.90 -5.60 30.90
CA HIS A 300 -11.75 -5.90 29.76
C HIS A 300 -13.21 -5.55 30.05
N TYR A 301 -14.02 -5.55 29.00
CA TYR A 301 -15.45 -5.32 29.05
C TYR A 301 -16.19 -6.51 28.46
N TYR A 302 -17.45 -6.69 28.85
CA TYR A 302 -18.26 -7.80 28.35
C TYR A 302 -19.73 -7.44 28.13
N ILE A 303 -20.39 -8.28 27.35
CA ILE A 303 -21.85 -8.36 27.16
C ILE A 303 -22.28 -9.80 27.48
N VAL A 304 -23.37 -9.95 28.22
CA VAL A 304 -23.98 -11.25 28.52
C VAL A 304 -25.13 -11.49 27.55
N ARG A 305 -25.08 -12.59 26.79
CA ARG A 305 -26.04 -12.94 25.75
C ARG A 305 -27.48 -12.98 26.27
N ASP A 306 -27.69 -13.49 27.48
CA ASP A 306 -29.04 -13.66 28.04
C ASP A 306 -29.71 -12.33 28.41
N ASN A 307 -28.93 -11.25 28.55
CA ASN A 307 -29.43 -9.90 28.79
C ASN A 307 -29.77 -9.15 27.50
N LEU A 308 -29.58 -9.77 26.33
CA LEU A 308 -29.83 -9.17 25.03
C LEU A 308 -31.28 -9.39 24.56
N SER A 309 -31.75 -8.52 23.67
CA SER A 309 -32.98 -8.76 22.91
C SER A 309 -32.86 -10.00 22.02
N GLU A 310 -33.96 -10.65 21.63
CA GLU A 310 -33.91 -11.82 20.75
C GLU A 310 -33.20 -11.56 19.40
N ASN A 311 -33.32 -10.34 18.86
CA ASN A 311 -32.58 -9.95 17.66
C ASN A 311 -31.08 -9.79 17.93
N ASP A 312 -30.70 -9.23 19.08
CA ASP A 312 -29.31 -9.09 19.48
C ASP A 312 -28.66 -10.44 19.85
N LYS A 313 -29.43 -11.40 20.37
CA LYS A 313 -28.95 -12.79 20.60
C LYS A 313 -28.52 -13.45 19.29
N LYS A 314 -29.29 -13.28 18.21
CA LYS A 314 -28.91 -13.79 16.87
C LYS A 314 -27.61 -13.14 16.38
N LEU A 315 -27.47 -11.84 16.56
CA LEU A 315 -26.27 -11.08 16.16
C LEU A 315 -25.04 -11.47 17.01
N PHE A 316 -25.25 -11.74 18.30
CA PHE A 316 -24.23 -12.30 19.18
C PHE A 316 -23.75 -13.66 18.64
N ASP A 317 -24.68 -14.57 18.33
CA ASP A 317 -24.36 -15.92 17.85
C ASP A 317 -23.63 -15.87 16.49
N GLU A 318 -24.07 -15.01 15.59
CA GLU A 318 -23.38 -14.77 14.32
C GLU A 318 -21.96 -14.25 14.52
N PHE A 319 -21.76 -13.33 15.48
CA PHE A 319 -20.42 -12.83 15.78
C PHE A 319 -19.53 -13.89 16.45
N ASP A 320 -20.07 -14.73 17.34
CA ASP A 320 -19.35 -15.87 17.90
C ASP A 320 -18.86 -16.83 16.79
N VAL A 321 -19.76 -17.22 15.89
CA VAL A 321 -19.40 -18.07 14.73
C VAL A 321 -18.32 -17.39 13.88
N PHE A 322 -18.43 -16.07 13.66
CA PHE A 322 -17.44 -15.30 12.92
C PHE A 322 -16.08 -15.27 13.64
N ILE A 323 -16.03 -15.06 14.95
CA ILE A 323 -14.80 -15.09 15.75
C ILE A 323 -14.16 -16.48 15.65
N LYS A 324 -14.93 -17.55 15.82
CA LYS A 324 -14.43 -18.93 15.75
C LYS A 324 -13.85 -19.27 14.37
N LYS A 325 -14.48 -18.79 13.30
CA LYS A 325 -14.05 -19.04 11.92
C LYS A 325 -12.81 -18.22 11.52
N ASN A 326 -12.69 -16.99 12.01
CA ASN A 326 -11.78 -15.99 11.45
C ASN A 326 -10.74 -15.45 12.43
N GLY A 327 -10.85 -15.84 13.70
CA GLY A 327 -9.93 -15.48 14.75
C GLY A 327 -8.62 -16.26 14.72
N TYR A 328 -7.81 -16.04 15.76
CA TYR A 328 -6.58 -16.77 16.06
C TYR A 328 -6.69 -17.38 17.46
N ILE A 329 -6.06 -18.53 17.66
CA ILE A 329 -6.00 -19.19 18.96
C ILE A 329 -4.88 -18.53 19.78
N ALA A 330 -5.17 -18.16 21.02
CA ALA A 330 -4.17 -17.72 21.97
C ALA A 330 -4.43 -18.34 23.36
N GLU A 331 -3.37 -18.50 24.13
CA GLU A 331 -3.44 -18.99 25.50
C GLU A 331 -3.76 -17.87 26.48
N PHE A 332 -4.61 -18.22 27.45
CA PHE A 332 -4.99 -17.41 28.59
C PHE A 332 -4.87 -18.30 29.82
N TYR A 333 -3.78 -18.14 30.56
CA TYR A 333 -3.33 -19.10 31.58
C TYR A 333 -3.25 -20.51 30.97
N SER A 334 -3.97 -21.48 31.52
CA SER A 334 -3.99 -22.88 31.06
C SER A 334 -5.05 -23.18 30.01
N LYS A 335 -5.79 -22.17 29.51
CA LYS A 335 -6.88 -22.35 28.55
C LYS A 335 -6.57 -21.68 27.21
N GLN A 336 -7.05 -22.27 26.13
CA GLN A 336 -6.98 -21.68 24.80
C GLN A 336 -8.34 -21.07 24.42
N TYR A 337 -8.30 -19.86 23.89
CA TYR A 337 -9.48 -19.18 23.35
C TYR A 337 -9.21 -18.68 21.94
N THR A 338 -10.28 -18.56 21.15
CA THR A 338 -10.23 -17.91 19.84
C THR A 338 -10.49 -16.42 20.00
N TYR A 339 -9.52 -15.61 19.59
CA TYR A 339 -9.57 -14.17 19.62
C TYR A 339 -9.73 -13.61 18.22
N PHE A 340 -10.46 -12.50 18.10
CA PHE A 340 -10.57 -11.76 16.86
C PHE A 340 -10.29 -10.28 17.10
N ASN A 341 -9.40 -9.70 16.30
CA ASN A 341 -9.01 -8.30 16.46
C ASN A 341 -9.70 -7.44 15.40
N THR A 342 -10.41 -6.40 15.82
CA THR A 342 -10.98 -5.39 14.90
C THR A 342 -11.09 -4.05 15.60
N GLY A 343 -10.82 -2.97 14.86
CA GLY A 343 -10.62 -1.64 15.45
C GLY A 343 -9.51 -1.65 16.50
N ASN A 344 -9.77 -1.00 17.65
CA ASN A 344 -8.82 -0.92 18.77
C ASN A 344 -8.99 -2.05 19.80
N TYR A 345 -9.78 -3.09 19.49
CA TYR A 345 -10.16 -4.12 20.46
C TYR A 345 -9.81 -5.53 19.95
N LYS A 346 -9.47 -6.40 20.91
CA LYS A 346 -9.57 -7.86 20.75
C LYS A 346 -10.88 -8.35 21.35
N TYR A 347 -11.55 -9.28 20.66
CA TYR A 347 -12.83 -9.88 21.06
C TYR A 347 -12.67 -11.39 21.23
N TRP A 348 -13.37 -11.97 22.19
CA TRP A 348 -13.46 -13.41 22.39
C TRP A 348 -14.77 -13.78 23.09
N VAL A 349 -15.27 -14.99 22.84
CA VAL A 349 -16.50 -15.50 23.45
C VAL A 349 -16.16 -16.61 24.43
N ILE A 350 -16.72 -16.53 25.63
CA ILE A 350 -16.69 -17.59 26.64
C ILE A 350 -18.15 -17.91 26.95
N GLU A 351 -18.63 -19.06 26.50
CA GLU A 351 -20.02 -19.50 26.70
C GLU A 351 -21.02 -18.42 26.23
N ASN A 352 -21.81 -17.86 27.15
CA ASN A 352 -22.80 -16.82 26.88
C ASN A 352 -22.25 -15.39 27.06
N ILE A 353 -20.92 -15.21 27.13
CA ILE A 353 -20.27 -13.92 27.36
C ILE A 353 -19.38 -13.53 26.19
N LEU A 354 -19.68 -12.40 25.55
CA LEU A 354 -18.82 -11.76 24.57
C LEU A 354 -17.95 -10.74 25.29
N ASN A 355 -16.65 -10.91 25.20
CA ASN A 355 -15.65 -10.06 25.84
C ASN A 355 -14.95 -9.18 24.82
N ARG A 356 -14.46 -8.02 25.26
CA ARG A 356 -13.52 -7.17 24.51
C ARG A 356 -12.49 -6.52 25.43
N ALA A 357 -11.26 -6.37 24.95
CA ALA A 357 -10.20 -5.61 25.63
C ALA A 357 -9.46 -4.74 24.62
N ILE A 358 -8.89 -3.62 25.09
CA ILE A 358 -8.09 -2.74 24.23
C ILE A 358 -6.85 -3.52 23.77
N LEU A 359 -6.49 -3.39 22.49
CA LEU A 359 -5.23 -3.90 21.98
C LEU A 359 -4.09 -3.09 22.61
N GLU A 360 -3.30 -3.71 23.48
CA GLU A 360 -2.10 -3.06 23.99
C GLU A 360 -1.13 -2.81 22.83
N HIS A 361 -0.90 -1.53 22.52
CA HIS A 361 0.26 -1.16 21.74
C HIS A 361 1.48 -1.48 22.59
N LYS A 362 2.28 -2.49 22.19
CA LYS A 362 3.62 -2.65 22.75
C LYS A 362 4.32 -1.30 22.61
N LYS A 363 4.63 -0.68 23.74
CA LYS A 363 5.42 0.55 23.82
C LYS A 363 6.80 0.33 23.23
#